data_AF-A0A6L4ZJR0-F1
#
_entry.id   AF-A0A6L4ZJR0-F1
#
_cell.length_a   1.000
_cell.length_b   1.000
_cell.length_c   1.000
_cell.angle_alpha   90.00
_cell.angle_beta   90.00
_cell.angle_gamma   90.00
#
_symmetry.space_group_name_H-M   'P 1'
#
loop_
_entity.id
_entity.type
_entity.pdbx_description
1 polymer ?
#
loop_
_entity_poly.entity_id
_entity_poly.type
_entity_poly.pdbx_seq_one_letter_code
_entity_poly.pdbx_strand_id
1 'polypeptide(L)'
;IGLARPLTLNQNANSSVSIGLKFDEKLAGTIKFLDDRTIPRVEVGASCERCLLKFEECSERVVSASIITQTAEHREREEALRRLFTR
;
A
#
# COMPACT_ATOMS: atom_id res chain seq x y z
N ILE A 1 12.26 -8.31 1.55
CA ILE A 1 13.72 -8.37 1.25
C ILE A 1 13.97 -7.41 0.09
N GLY A 2 14.95 -6.51 0.20
CA GLY A 2 15.25 -5.53 -0.85
C GLY A 2 16.73 -5.58 -1.24
N LEU A 3 17.02 -5.42 -2.53
CA LEU A 3 18.36 -5.28 -3.06
C LEU A 3 18.39 -4.16 -4.09
N ALA A 4 19.44 -3.34 -4.06
CA ALA A 4 19.71 -2.32 -5.07
C ALA A 4 20.95 -2.69 -5.89
N ARG A 5 20.94 -2.31 -7.16
CA ARG A 5 22.11 -2.38 -8.04
C ARG A 5 22.19 -1.14 -8.95
N PRO A 6 23.39 -0.73 -9.38
CA PRO A 6 23.54 0.27 -10.42
C PRO A 6 22.88 -0.18 -11.74
N LEU A 7 22.36 0.77 -12.50
CA LEU A 7 21.87 0.49 -13.86
C LEU A 7 23.05 0.45 -14.84
N THR A 8 23.14 -0.62 -15.62
CA THR A 8 24.23 -0.82 -16.59
C THR A 8 24.31 0.29 -17.64
N LEU A 9 23.16 0.84 -18.05
CA LEU A 9 23.06 1.86 -19.11
C LEU A 9 23.07 3.30 -18.57
N ASN A 10 22.90 3.52 -17.27
CA ASN A 10 22.92 4.84 -16.65
C ASN A 10 23.63 4.76 -15.30
N GLN A 11 24.91 5.13 -15.29
CA GLN A 11 25.78 5.00 -14.12
C GLN A 11 25.41 5.94 -12.96
N ASN A 12 24.54 6.93 -13.19
CA ASN A 12 24.04 7.84 -12.16
C ASN A 12 22.67 7.41 -11.61
N ALA A 13 22.19 6.22 -11.96
CA ALA A 13 20.91 5.71 -11.49
C ALA A 13 21.04 4.30 -10.93
N ASN A 14 20.30 4.04 -9.85
CA ASN A 14 20.19 2.73 -9.23
C ASN A 14 18.80 2.15 -9.48
N SER A 15 18.72 0.83 -9.56
CA SER A 15 17.46 0.09 -9.60
C SER A 15 17.40 -0.83 -8.37
N SER A 16 16.26 -0.82 -7.69
CA SER A 16 15.99 -1.70 -6.57
C SER A 16 14.92 -2.72 -6.90
N VAL A 17 15.07 -3.93 -6.39
CA VAL A 17 14.07 -4.99 -6.42
C VAL A 17 13.70 -5.33 -4.98
N SER A 18 12.39 -5.38 -4.73
CA SER A 18 11.83 -5.79 -3.45
C SER A 18 11.03 -7.07 -3.65
N ILE A 19 11.33 -8.09 -2.84
CA ILE A 19 10.60 -9.35 -2.79
C ILE A 19 9.79 -9.38 -1.49
N GLY A 20 8.47 -9.48 -1.64
CA GLY A 20 7.52 -9.76 -0.57
C GLY A 20 7.17 -11.24 -0.53
N LEU A 21 6.99 -11.77 0.68
CA LEU A 21 6.45 -13.11 0.88
C LEU A 21 4.98 -12.97 1.21
N LYS A 22 4.11 -13.69 0.48
CA LYS A 22 2.69 -13.72 0.80
C LYS A 22 2.51 -14.39 2.15
N PHE A 23 1.87 -13.69 3.08
CA PHE A 23 1.55 -14.24 4.38
C PHE A 23 0.34 -15.19 4.24
N ASP A 24 0.59 -16.48 4.39
CA ASP A 24 -0.41 -17.55 4.35
C ASP A 24 -0.03 -18.69 5.33
N GLU A 25 -0.90 -19.70 5.45
CA GLU A 25 -0.69 -20.83 6.38
C GLU A 25 0.60 -21.61 6.08
N LYS A 26 0.98 -21.72 4.79
CA LYS A 26 2.21 -22.39 4.39
C LYS A 26 3.44 -21.62 4.88
N LEU A 27 3.42 -20.29 4.75
CA LEU A 27 4.49 -19.44 5.25
C LEU A 27 4.54 -19.50 6.79
N ALA A 28 3.39 -19.44 7.46
CA ALA A 28 3.27 -19.57 8.92
C ALA A 28 3.89 -20.88 9.45
N GLY A 29 3.64 -22.01 8.78
CA GLY A 29 4.26 -23.29 9.13
C GLY A 29 5.77 -23.38 8.84
N THR A 30 6.31 -22.50 8.00
CA THR A 30 7.72 -22.50 7.60
C THR A 30 8.57 -21.55 8.45
N ILE A 31 8.08 -20.34 8.70
CA ILE A 31 8.80 -19.29 9.41
C ILE A 31 8.30 -19.23 10.86
N LYS A 32 9.07 -19.83 11.77
CA LYS A 32 8.69 -20.06 13.18
C LYS A 32 8.44 -18.80 14.00
N PHE A 33 9.00 -17.66 13.60
CA PHE A 33 8.86 -16.41 14.35
C PHE A 33 7.67 -15.55 13.90
N LEU A 34 6.85 -15.99 12.93
CA LEU A 34 5.72 -15.20 12.45
C LEU A 34 4.62 -14.99 13.52
N ASP A 35 4.50 -15.92 14.46
CA ASP A 35 3.52 -15.86 15.56
C ASP A 35 4.04 -15.06 16.77
N ASP A 36 5.31 -14.67 16.76
CA ASP A 36 5.89 -13.87 17.84
C ASP A 36 5.26 -12.47 17.87
N ARG A 37 4.49 -12.21 18.93
CA ARG A 37 3.79 -10.94 19.13
C ARG A 37 4.72 -9.81 19.60
N THR A 38 5.95 -10.13 20.02
CA THR A 38 6.94 -9.13 20.39
C THR A 38 7.57 -8.46 19.17
N ILE A 39 7.44 -9.10 17.98
CA ILE A 39 7.88 -8.50 16.72
C ILE A 39 6.86 -7.43 16.31
N PRO A 40 7.28 -6.15 16.17
CA PRO A 40 6.38 -5.08 15.77
C PRO A 40 5.87 -5.32 14.36
N ARG A 41 4.55 -5.21 14.19
CA ARG A 41 3.89 -5.23 12.89
C ARG A 41 3.58 -3.80 12.49
N VAL A 42 3.97 -3.43 11.27
CA VAL A 42 3.71 -2.11 10.72
C VAL A 42 2.79 -2.28 9.53
N GLU A 43 1.65 -1.62 9.56
CA GLU A 43 0.77 -1.51 8.40
C GLU A 43 1.31 -0.43 7.46
N VAL A 44 1.37 -0.74 6.16
CA VAL A 44 1.93 0.16 5.15
C VAL A 44 1.02 0.20 3.94
N GLY A 45 0.64 1.41 3.53
CA GLY A 45 -0.14 1.63 2.31
C GLY A 45 0.73 1.66 1.05
N ALA A 46 0.08 1.62 -0.12
CA ALA A 46 0.79 1.65 -1.41
C ALA A 46 1.45 2.99 -1.74
N SER A 47 0.79 4.10 -1.43
CA SER A 47 1.33 5.47 -1.49
C SER A 47 0.53 6.35 -0.52
N CYS A 48 1.03 7.52 -0.14
CA CYS A 48 0.31 8.41 0.78
C CYS A 48 -1.09 8.78 0.24
N GLU A 49 -1.20 9.08 -1.05
CA GLU A 49 -2.44 9.46 -1.74
C GLU A 49 -3.48 8.33 -1.76
N ARG A 50 -3.02 7.07 -1.65
CA ARG A 50 -3.85 5.85 -1.67
C ARG A 50 -3.94 5.13 -0.32
N CYS A 51 -3.29 5.66 0.71
CA CYS A 51 -3.18 4.97 1.99
C CYS A 51 -4.42 5.24 2.86
N LEU A 52 -4.98 4.16 3.43
CA LEU A 52 -6.17 4.19 4.29
C LEU A 52 -5.87 4.61 5.74
N LEU A 53 -4.60 4.55 6.18
CA LEU A 53 -4.19 4.99 7.50
C LEU A 53 -4.45 6.49 7.66
N LYS A 54 -4.98 6.91 8.81
CA LYS A 54 -5.14 8.33 9.13
C LYS A 54 -3.77 8.98 9.38
N PHE A 55 -3.77 10.31 9.48
CA PHE A 55 -2.53 11.07 9.69
C PHE A 55 -1.91 10.77 11.06
N GLU A 56 -2.73 10.49 12.06
CA GLU A 56 -2.31 10.16 13.42
C GLU A 56 -1.74 8.73 13.53
N GLU A 57 -2.07 7.86 12.56
CA GLU A 57 -1.66 6.45 12.52
C GLU A 57 -0.38 6.24 11.70
N CYS A 58 0.10 7.27 10.98
CA CYS A 58 1.27 7.18 10.11
C CYS A 58 2.10 8.47 10.19
N SER A 59 3.15 8.45 11.02
CA SER A 59 4.08 9.58 11.20
C SER A 59 4.81 9.99 9.92
N GLU A 60 5.03 9.03 9.02
CA GLU A 60 5.76 9.22 7.76
C GLU A 60 4.90 9.83 6.64
N ARG A 61 3.61 10.06 6.89
CA ARG A 61 2.68 10.54 5.86
C ARG A 61 3.03 11.98 5.47
N VAL A 62 3.28 12.18 4.17
CA VAL A 62 3.62 13.49 3.61
C VAL A 62 2.44 14.21 2.95
N VAL A 63 1.41 13.47 2.51
CA VAL A 63 0.23 14.02 1.82
C VAL A 63 -1.06 13.32 2.24
N SER A 64 -2.20 13.98 2.04
CA SER A 64 -3.52 13.41 2.29
C SER A 64 -3.86 12.28 1.32
N ALA A 65 -4.84 11.45 1.68
CA ALA A 65 -5.34 10.34 0.88
C ALA A 65 -6.22 10.80 -0.31
N SER A 66 -5.71 11.69 -1.13
CA SER A 66 -6.45 12.40 -2.18
C SER A 66 -7.11 11.46 -3.20
N ILE A 67 -6.49 10.33 -3.54
CA ILE A 67 -7.06 9.36 -4.49
C ILE A 67 -8.24 8.62 -3.87
N ILE A 68 -8.21 8.32 -2.56
CA ILE A 68 -9.36 7.71 -1.87
C ILE A 68 -10.55 8.66 -1.90
N THR A 69 -10.34 9.94 -1.56
CA THR A 69 -11.40 10.96 -1.58
C THR A 69 -11.98 11.12 -2.99
N GLN A 70 -11.13 11.28 -4.00
CA GLN A 70 -11.58 11.41 -5.40
C GLN A 70 -12.35 10.17 -5.88
N THR A 71 -11.92 8.97 -5.49
CA THR A 71 -12.62 7.72 -5.85
C THR A 71 -14.00 7.65 -5.19
N ALA A 72 -14.12 8.09 -3.93
CA ALA A 72 -15.40 8.14 -3.23
C ALA A 72 -16.35 9.15 -3.87
N GLU A 73 -15.88 10.36 -4.17
CA GLU A 73 -16.67 11.40 -4.87
C GLU A 73 -17.12 10.93 -6.25
N HIS A 74 -16.24 10.26 -7.00
CA HIS A 74 -16.59 9.71 -8.30
C HIS A 74 -17.70 8.67 -8.19
N ARG A 75 -17.58 7.76 -7.23
CA ARG A 75 -18.59 6.73 -6.97
C ARG A 75 -19.95 7.34 -6.59
N GLU A 76 -19.95 8.36 -5.74
CA GLU A 76 -21.18 9.06 -5.35
C GLU A 76 -21.88 9.70 -6.57
N ARG A 77 -21.11 10.33 -7.46
CA ARG A 77 -21.62 10.90 -8.72
C ARG A 77 -22.23 9.83 -9.63
N GLU A 78 -21.54 8.69 -9.80
CA GLU A 78 -22.06 7.57 -10.59
C GLU A 78 -23.36 7.00 -10.02
N GLU A 79 -23.43 6.84 -8.70
CA GLU A 79 -24.63 6.36 -8.01
C GLU A 79 -25.80 7.35 -8.17
N ALA A 80 -25.55 8.65 -8.08
CA ALA A 80 -26.55 9.69 -8.32
C ALA A 80 -27.09 9.63 -9.77
N LEU A 81 -26.20 9.50 -10.76
CA LEU A 81 -26.60 9.35 -12.17
C LEU A 81 -27.46 8.10 -12.37
N ARG A 82 -27.06 6.95 -11.83
CA ARG A 82 -27.83 5.69 -11.94
C ARG A 82 -29.25 5.83 -11.40
N ARG A 83 -29.44 6.53 -10.28
CA ARG A 83 -30.77 6.79 -9.71
C ARG A 83 -31.67 7.60 -10.65
N LEU A 84 -31.10 8.49 -11.46
CA LEU A 84 -31.85 9.28 -12.44
C LEU A 84 -32.28 8.46 -13.67
N PHE A 85 -31.45 7.52 -14.13
CA PHE A 85 -31.72 6.69 -15.31
C PHE A 85 -32.55 5.43 -15.05
N THR A 86 -32.83 5.09 -13.78
CA THR A 86 -33.64 3.90 -13.40
C THR A 86 -35.08 4.28 -13.03
N ARG A 87 -35.56 5.42 -13.54
CA ARG A 87 -36.95 5.89 -13.40
C ARG A 87 -37.63 5.87 -14.77
#